data_AF-A0A939DCL6-F1
#
_entry.id   AF-A0A939DCL6-F1
#
_cell.length_a   1.000
_cell.length_b   1.000
_cell.length_c   1.000
_cell.angle_alpha   90.00
_cell.angle_beta   90.00
_cell.angle_gamma   90.00
#
_symmetry.space_group_name_H-M   'P 1'
#
loop_
_entity.id
_entity.type
_entity.pdbx_description
1 polymer ?
#
loop_
_entity_poly.entity_id
_entity_poly.type
_entity_poly.pdbx_seq_one_letter_code
_entity_poly.pdbx_strand_id
1 'polypeptide(L)'
;MKIIAKSLALVVLPLFTAGAWADVTQDCILEGTVDKRKAEQTGRDVYVAFHSAKEASRDANCNIGRRNRVEFKQSKDSGIEDAPHGATVKYRYTEENNDKGQWKLLDVSKW
;
A
#
# COMPACT_ATOMS: atom_id res chain seq x y z
N MET A 1 -64.33 22.16 -21.19
CA MET A 1 -63.28 21.89 -20.19
C MET A 1 -63.07 20.38 -20.10
N LYS A 2 -61.84 19.90 -20.33
CA LYS A 2 -61.28 18.68 -19.70
C LYS A 2 -59.84 18.51 -20.19
N ILE A 3 -58.92 18.76 -19.28
CA ILE A 3 -57.47 18.75 -19.47
C ILE A 3 -57.04 17.28 -19.35
N ILE A 4 -56.47 16.70 -20.40
CA ILE A 4 -55.92 15.34 -20.34
C ILE A 4 -54.45 15.49 -19.92
N ALA A 5 -54.21 15.44 -18.61
CA ALA A 5 -52.89 15.23 -18.05
C ALA A 5 -52.68 13.72 -17.91
N LYS A 6 -51.69 13.14 -18.62
CA LYS A 6 -51.19 11.81 -18.31
C LYS A 6 -49.68 11.88 -18.13
N SER A 7 -49.33 11.68 -16.86
CA SER A 7 -48.05 11.82 -16.20
C SER A 7 -46.95 10.97 -16.84
N LEU A 8 -45.79 11.58 -17.11
CA LEU A 8 -44.53 10.87 -17.31
C LEU A 8 -44.06 10.34 -15.94
N ALA A 9 -44.13 9.03 -15.74
CA ALA A 9 -43.51 8.40 -14.58
C ALA A 9 -42.01 8.21 -14.85
N LEU A 10 -41.18 9.10 -14.30
CA LEU A 10 -39.73 8.88 -14.23
C LEU A 10 -39.47 7.77 -13.21
N VAL A 11 -39.06 6.59 -13.69
CA VAL A 11 -38.56 5.51 -12.84
C VAL A 11 -37.14 5.88 -12.40
N VAL A 12 -37.01 6.41 -11.19
CA VAL A 12 -35.70 6.60 -10.54
C VAL A 12 -35.27 5.23 -10.01
N LEU A 13 -34.42 4.52 -10.76
CA LEU A 13 -33.74 3.34 -10.27
C LEU A 13 -32.76 3.77 -9.17
N PRO A 14 -32.86 3.25 -7.94
CA PRO A 14 -31.80 3.44 -6.96
C PRO A 14 -30.58 2.68 -7.47
N LEU A 15 -29.54 3.43 -7.85
CA LEU A 15 -28.20 2.90 -8.03
C LEU A 15 -27.72 2.46 -6.64
N PHE A 16 -28.05 1.22 -6.28
CA PHE A 16 -27.35 0.52 -5.20
C PHE A 16 -25.91 0.32 -5.69
N THR A 17 -25.06 1.29 -5.39
CA THR A 17 -23.62 1.13 -5.49
C THR A 17 -23.26 0.09 -4.43
N ALA A 18 -23.22 -1.18 -4.84
CA ALA A 18 -22.54 -2.20 -4.07
C ALA A 18 -21.12 -1.67 -3.84
N GLY A 19 -20.77 -1.40 -2.58
CA GLY A 19 -19.39 -1.08 -2.24
C GLY A 19 -18.53 -2.21 -2.78
N ALA A 20 -17.52 -1.89 -3.58
CA ALA A 20 -16.50 -2.86 -3.90
C ALA A 20 -15.73 -3.11 -2.60
N TRP A 21 -15.92 -4.28 -1.98
CA TRP A 21 -15.05 -4.73 -0.91
C TRP A 21 -13.78 -5.14 -1.62
N ALA A 22 -12.79 -4.25 -1.67
CA ALA A 22 -11.50 -4.58 -2.24
C ALA A 22 -10.87 -5.69 -1.38
N ASP A 23 -10.69 -6.87 -1.96
CA ASP A 23 -10.04 -7.98 -1.26
C ASP A 23 -8.56 -7.66 -1.13
N VAL A 24 -8.10 -7.52 0.11
CA VAL A 24 -6.69 -7.29 0.43
C VAL A 24 -5.95 -8.62 0.27
N THR A 25 -5.20 -8.76 -0.82
CA THR A 25 -4.49 -10.01 -1.18
C THR A 25 -3.15 -10.13 -0.47
N GLN A 26 -2.52 -9.00 -0.09
CA GLN A 26 -1.30 -8.97 0.74
C GLN A 26 -1.41 -7.84 1.77
N ASP A 27 -1.07 -8.12 3.02
CA ASP A 27 -0.93 -7.11 4.07
C ASP A 27 0.20 -7.49 5.04
N CYS A 28 1.38 -6.93 4.75
CA CYS A 28 2.63 -7.29 5.40
C CYS A 28 3.25 -6.09 6.13
N ILE A 29 3.86 -6.33 7.29
CA ILE A 29 4.84 -5.44 7.90
C ILE A 29 6.24 -5.93 7.53
N LEU A 30 7.00 -5.08 6.84
CA LEU A 30 8.38 -5.33 6.48
C LEU A 30 9.30 -4.48 7.35
N GLU A 31 10.36 -5.10 7.86
CA GLU A 31 11.41 -4.43 8.61
C GLU A 31 12.72 -4.50 7.81
N GLY A 32 13.42 -3.37 7.77
CA GLY A 32 14.66 -3.25 7.04
C GLY A 32 15.58 -2.18 7.61
N THR A 33 16.74 -2.06 6.99
CA THR A 33 17.79 -1.10 7.37
C THR A 33 18.12 -0.17 6.20
N VAL A 34 18.26 1.13 6.48
CA VAL A 34 18.65 2.13 5.48
C VAL A 34 20.13 1.99 5.11
N ASP A 35 20.41 1.77 3.83
CA ASP A 35 21.76 1.66 3.28
C ASP A 35 22.08 2.81 2.30
N LYS A 36 22.58 3.93 2.83
CA LYS A 36 22.96 5.09 1.99
C LYS A 36 24.13 4.78 1.05
N ARG A 37 25.06 3.91 1.45
CA ARG A 37 26.18 3.49 0.59
C ARG A 37 25.65 2.73 -0.64
N LYS A 38 24.67 1.85 -0.43
CA LYS A 38 24.04 1.14 -1.55
C LYS A 38 23.16 2.04 -2.41
N ALA A 39 22.48 3.01 -1.80
CA ALA A 39 21.71 4.02 -2.50
C ALA A 39 22.59 4.81 -3.48
N GLU A 40 23.72 5.35 -3.01
CA GLU A 40 24.71 6.06 -3.83
C GLU A 40 25.27 5.19 -4.98
N GLN A 41 25.65 3.94 -4.69
CA GLN A 41 26.16 3.00 -5.70
C GLN A 41 25.15 2.67 -6.80
N THR A 42 23.86 2.75 -6.50
CA THR A 42 22.78 2.41 -7.44
C THR A 42 22.12 3.64 -8.05
N GLY A 43 22.60 4.85 -7.72
CA GLY A 43 22.01 6.11 -8.18
C GLY A 43 20.57 6.31 -7.68
N ARG A 44 20.24 5.77 -6.50
CA ARG A 44 18.93 5.90 -5.86
C ARG A 44 19.05 6.84 -4.66
N ASP A 45 17.98 7.57 -4.36
CA ASP A 45 17.95 8.46 -3.19
C ASP A 45 17.95 7.68 -1.87
N VAL A 46 17.24 6.54 -1.86
CA VAL A 46 17.16 5.65 -0.70
C VAL A 46 17.25 4.20 -1.14
N TYR A 47 17.95 3.40 -0.34
CA TYR A 47 17.95 1.96 -0.40
C TYR A 47 17.62 1.39 0.98
N VAL A 48 16.67 0.46 1.04
CA VAL A 48 16.31 -0.25 2.27
C VAL A 48 16.58 -1.74 2.05
N ALA A 49 17.43 -2.31 2.89
CA ALA A 49 17.67 -3.74 2.95
C ALA A 49 16.62 -4.38 3.88
N PHE A 50 15.53 -4.89 3.31
CA PHE A 50 14.52 -5.63 4.06
C PHE A 50 15.06 -7.00 4.49
N HIS A 51 14.94 -7.31 5.78
CA HIS A 51 15.41 -8.56 6.37
C HIS A 51 14.29 -9.40 6.98
N SER A 52 13.10 -8.82 7.21
CA SER A 52 11.94 -9.58 7.65
C SER A 52 10.64 -9.05 7.03
N ALA A 53 9.67 -9.95 6.92
CA ALA A 53 8.28 -9.66 6.57
C ALA A 53 7.39 -10.51 7.48
N LYS A 54 6.31 -9.92 7.99
CA LYS A 54 5.33 -10.59 8.84
C LYS A 54 3.93 -10.08 8.53
N GLU A 55 2.91 -10.82 8.90
CA GLU A 55 1.51 -10.42 8.79
C GLU A 55 1.25 -9.14 9.61
N ALA A 56 0.49 -8.20 9.04
CA ALA A 56 0.14 -6.95 9.73
C ALA A 56 -0.93 -7.13 10.81
N SER A 57 -1.72 -8.20 10.72
CA SER A 57 -2.72 -8.59 11.70
C SER A 57 -2.91 -10.11 11.65
N ARG A 58 -3.64 -10.68 12.62
CA ARG A 58 -3.86 -12.13 12.72
C ARG A 58 -4.53 -12.74 11.49
N ASP A 59 -5.37 -11.98 10.80
CA ASP A 59 -6.15 -12.44 9.64
C ASP A 59 -5.57 -11.90 8.32
N ALA A 60 -4.43 -11.22 8.37
CA ALA A 60 -3.77 -10.67 7.19
C ALA A 60 -2.99 -11.76 6.44
N ASN A 61 -3.14 -11.81 5.12
CA ASN A 61 -2.31 -12.66 4.29
C ASN A 61 -0.95 -11.98 4.03
N CYS A 62 0.15 -12.64 4.35
CA CYS A 62 1.49 -12.17 3.99
C CYS A 62 2.33 -13.30 3.39
N ASN A 63 2.56 -13.25 2.09
CA ASN A 63 3.31 -14.27 1.34
C ASN A 63 4.57 -13.68 0.68
N ILE A 64 5.08 -12.56 1.18
CA ILE A 64 6.32 -11.96 0.70
C ILE A 64 7.50 -12.77 1.21
N GLY A 65 8.39 -13.18 0.29
CA GLY A 65 9.54 -13.99 0.62
C GLY A 65 10.49 -14.20 -0.55
N ARG A 66 11.29 -15.27 -0.51
CA ARG A 66 12.26 -15.55 -1.59
C ARG A 66 11.63 -15.80 -2.96
N ARG A 67 10.45 -16.44 -2.99
CA ARG A 67 9.74 -16.79 -4.23
C ARG A 67 8.80 -15.68 -4.73
N ASN A 68 8.31 -14.84 -3.82
CA ASN A 68 7.40 -13.74 -4.10
C ASN A 68 8.06 -12.44 -3.61
N ARG A 69 8.91 -11.87 -4.47
CA ARG A 69 9.63 -10.64 -4.17
C ARG A 69 8.80 -9.44 -4.64
N VAL A 70 8.66 -8.47 -3.76
CA VAL A 70 8.08 -7.16 -4.10
C VAL A 70 9.19 -6.15 -4.34
N GLU A 71 9.00 -5.29 -5.33
CA GLU A 71 9.91 -4.16 -5.54
C GLU A 71 9.54 -3.05 -4.56
N PHE A 72 10.53 -2.62 -3.77
CA PHE A 72 10.35 -1.46 -2.91
C PHE A 72 10.21 -0.20 -3.75
N LYS A 73 9.02 0.41 -3.65
CA LYS A 73 8.72 1.70 -4.25
C LYS A 73 8.53 2.69 -3.13
N GLN A 74 9.55 3.52 -2.96
CA GLN A 74 9.54 4.61 -2.01
C GLN A 74 8.34 5.51 -2.28
N SER A 75 7.55 5.75 -1.23
CA SER A 75 6.55 6.81 -1.27
C SER A 75 7.29 8.14 -1.15
N LYS A 76 7.10 9.02 -2.15
CA LYS A 76 7.82 10.30 -2.29
C LYS A 76 7.63 11.25 -1.11
N ASP A 77 6.62 11.00 -0.29
CA ASP A 77 6.24 11.84 0.84
C ASP A 77 6.49 11.16 2.19
N SER A 78 7.32 10.11 2.24
CA SER A 78 7.55 9.35 3.47
C SER A 78 8.61 9.95 4.40
N GLY A 79 9.44 10.89 3.95
CA GLY A 79 10.52 11.48 4.76
C GLY A 79 11.65 10.49 5.07
N ILE A 80 11.67 9.34 4.39
CA ILE A 80 12.69 8.30 4.54
C ILE A 80 14.07 8.74 4.03
N GLU A 81 14.08 9.73 3.13
CA GLU A 81 15.28 10.37 2.57
C GLU A 81 16.19 10.94 3.66
N ASP A 82 15.57 11.47 4.72
CA ASP A 82 16.25 12.09 5.86
C ASP A 82 16.74 11.06 6.90
N ALA A 83 16.30 9.80 6.80
CA ALA A 83 16.72 8.77 7.73
C ALA A 83 18.24 8.52 7.64
N PRO A 84 18.98 8.39 8.75
CA PRO A 84 20.42 8.16 8.71
C PRO A 84 20.76 6.76 8.18
N HIS A 85 21.99 6.58 7.68
CA HIS A 85 22.49 5.25 7.36
C HIS A 85 22.45 4.36 8.62
N GLY A 86 21.98 3.12 8.45
CA GLY A 86 21.82 2.17 9.57
C GLY A 86 20.50 2.30 10.33
N ALA A 87 19.65 3.30 10.04
CA ALA A 87 18.33 3.41 10.66
C ALA A 87 17.49 2.16 10.36
N THR A 88 16.78 1.68 11.38
CA THR A 88 15.77 0.63 11.22
C THR A 88 14.46 1.26 10.80
N VAL A 89 13.81 0.67 9.80
CA VAL A 89 12.56 1.18 9.25
C VAL A 89 11.52 0.08 9.19
N LYS A 90 10.27 0.47 9.43
CA LYS A 90 9.11 -0.41 9.28
C LYS A 90 8.18 0.14 8.22
N TYR A 91 7.81 -0.71 7.28
CA TYR A 91 6.83 -0.41 6.25
C TYR A 91 5.66 -1.37 6.36
N ARG A 92 4.45 -0.87 6.07
CA ARG A 92 3.31 -1.68 5.70
C ARG A 92 3.23 -1.75 4.19
N TYR A 93 3.20 -2.97 3.66
CA TYR A 93 2.89 -3.23 2.26
C TYR A 93 1.48 -3.79 2.18
N THR A 94 0.63 -3.18 1.36
CA THR A 94 -0.74 -3.63 1.14
C THR A 94 -1.01 -3.76 -0.35
N GLU A 95 -1.59 -4.89 -0.77
CA GLU A 95 -1.99 -5.15 -2.15
C GLU A 95 -3.48 -5.50 -2.17
N GLU A 96 -4.25 -4.84 -3.03
CA GLU A 96 -5.68 -5.07 -3.21
C GLU A 96 -5.90 -5.65 -4.60
N ASN A 97 -6.72 -6.68 -4.74
CA ASN A 97 -7.10 -7.27 -6.04
C ASN A 97 -5.93 -7.66 -6.98
N ASN A 98 -4.72 -7.91 -6.45
CA ASN A 98 -3.47 -8.10 -7.21
C ASN A 98 -3.04 -6.86 -8.05
N ASP A 99 -3.49 -5.67 -7.67
CA ASP A 99 -3.06 -4.40 -8.24
C ASP A 99 -1.68 -3.98 -7.72
N LYS A 100 -1.21 -2.80 -8.14
CA LYS A 100 0.07 -2.25 -7.67
C LYS A 100 0.04 -2.06 -6.15
N GLY A 101 0.84 -2.88 -5.45
CA GLY A 101 0.99 -2.78 -4.00
C GLY A 101 1.46 -1.40 -3.52
N GLN A 102 0.91 -0.99 -2.39
CA GLN A 102 1.11 0.30 -1.74
C GLN A 102 2.08 0.15 -0.58
N TRP A 103 3.00 1.11 -0.45
CA TRP A 103 3.98 1.17 0.63
C TRP A 103 3.66 2.33 1.57
N LYS A 104 3.49 2.03 2.86
CA LYS A 104 3.30 3.04 3.91
C LYS A 104 4.42 2.92 4.93
N LEU A 105 5.19 3.98 5.11
CA LEU A 105 6.16 4.06 6.20
C LEU A 105 5.40 4.13 7.53
N LEU A 106 5.76 3.26 8.46
CA LEU A 106 5.17 3.20 9.80
C LEU A 106 6.08 3.80 10.86
N ASP A 107 7.38 3.53 10.74
CA ASP A 107 8.35 3.92 11.76
C ASP A 107 9.76 4.06 11.16
N VAL A 108 10.53 4.99 11.72
CA VAL A 108 11.96 5.19 11.48
C VAL A 108 12.62 5.30 12.85
N SER A 109 13.30 4.24 13.24
CA SER A 109 14.04 4.15 14.49
C SER A 109 15.53 4.35 14.23
N LYS A 110 16.15 5.24 15.01
CA LYS A 110 17.61 5.37 15.03
C LYS A 110 18.18 4.26 15.92
N TRP A 111 19.29 3.66 15.47
CA TRP A 111 20.12 2.81 16.30
C TRP A 111 20.87 3.63 17.34
#